data_AF-A0A1H5RZZ3-F1
#
_entry.id   AF-A0A1H5RZZ3-F1
#
_cell.length_a   1.000
_cell.length_b   1.000
_cell.length_c   1.000
_cell.angle_alpha   90.00
_cell.angle_beta   90.00
_cell.angle_gamma   90.00
#
_symmetry.space_group_name_H-M   'P 1'
#
loop_
_entity.id
_entity.type
_entity.pdbx_description
1 polymer ?
#
loop_
_entity_poly.entity_id
_entity_poly.type
_entity_poly.pdbx_seq_one_letter_code
_entity_poly.pdbx_strand_id
1 'polypeptide(L)' 'MDGEQYVSVISGWGGAVPLWGGEVAKKVNYLNQGGMLWTFKLPKQMAAN' A
#
# COMPACT_ATOMS: atom_id res chain seq x y z
N MET A 1 5.95 -15.38 17.85
CA MET A 1 4.80 -14.44 17.68
C MET A 1 4.48 -13.95 19.07
N ASP A 2 5.22 -12.93 19.51
CA ASP A 2 5.50 -12.70 20.93
C ASP A 2 4.57 -11.62 21.50
N GLY A 3 3.27 -11.76 21.22
CA GLY A 3 2.24 -10.75 21.49
C GLY A 3 2.38 -9.46 20.69
N GLU A 4 3.19 -9.46 19.61
CA GLU A 4 3.41 -8.30 18.76
C GLU A 4 2.40 -8.26 17.60
N GLN A 5 1.80 -7.10 17.37
CA GLN A 5 0.87 -6.88 16.28
C GLN A 5 1.59 -6.32 15.05
N TYR A 6 1.34 -6.94 13.90
CA TYR A 6 1.86 -6.54 12.60
C TYR A 6 0.73 -6.36 11.59
N VAL A 7 0.93 -5.45 10.64
CA VAL A 7 0.07 -5.27 9.47
C VAL A 7 0.95 -5.15 8.24
N SER A 8 0.61 -5.89 7.18
CA SER A 8 1.35 -5.84 5.92
C SER A 8 0.46 -5.40 4.76
N VAL A 9 1.01 -4.60 3.85
CA VAL A 9 0.34 -4.09 2.65
C VAL A 9 1.30 -4.20 1.46
N ILE A 10 0.78 -4.63 0.32
CA ILE A 10 1.51 -4.59 -0.95
C ILE A 10 1.17 -3.28 -1.65
N SER A 11 2.19 -2.52 -2.05
CA SER A 11 2.03 -1.27 -2.80
C SER A 11 2.54 -1.41 -4.23
N GLY A 12 1.75 -0.96 -5.19
CA GLY A 12 2.13 -0.87 -6.60
C GLY A 12 0.96 -0.35 -7.43
N TRP A 13 1.15 0.76 -8.14
CA TRP A 13 0.13 1.32 -9.02
C TRP A 13 0.04 0.51 -10.32
N GLY A 14 -1.18 0.19 -10.77
CA GLY A 14 -1.42 -0.67 -11.94
C GLY A 14 -2.89 -1.03 -12.13
N GLY A 15 -3.16 -2.23 -12.67
CA GLY A 15 -4.51 -2.73 -12.96
C GLY A 15 -5.09 -2.19 -14.27
N ALA A 16 -6.42 -2.16 -14.38
CA ALA A 16 -7.10 -1.77 -15.62
C ALA A 16 -7.11 -0.26 -15.87
N VAL A 17 -7.04 0.56 -14.82
CA VAL A 17 -7.23 2.02 -14.93
C VAL A 17 -6.19 2.69 -15.84
N PRO A 18 -4.88 2.37 -15.78
CA PRO A 18 -3.89 2.94 -16.70
C PRO A 18 -4.13 2.62 -18.18
N LEU A 19 -4.84 1.53 -18.49
CA LEU A 19 -5.05 1.04 -19.86
C LEU A 19 -6.44 1.41 -20.42
N TRP A 20 -7.47 1.39 -19.57
CA TRP A 20 -8.88 1.48 -19.99
C TRP A 20 -9.62 2.66 -19.37
N GLY A 21 -8.95 3.50 -18.57
CA GLY A 21 -9.58 4.57 -17.79
C GLY A 21 -9.97 5.84 -18.56
N GLY A 22 -9.63 5.97 -19.84
CA GLY A 22 -9.95 7.18 -20.63
C GLY A 22 -9.44 8.47 -19.99
N GLU A 23 -10.34 9.43 -19.74
CA GLU A 23 -10.00 10.69 -19.04
C GLU A 23 -9.50 10.48 -17.60
N VAL A 24 -9.92 9.41 -16.93
CA VAL A 24 -9.41 9.07 -15.59
C VAL A 24 -7.95 8.67 -15.66
N ALA A 25 -7.54 7.92 -16.69
CA ALA A 25 -6.14 7.53 -16.87
C ALA A 25 -5.22 8.76 -17.03
N LYS A 26 -5.70 9.81 -17.71
CA LYS A 26 -4.95 11.09 -17.84
C LYS A 26 -4.77 11.79 -16.50
N LYS A 27 -5.76 11.76 -15.61
CA LYS A 27 -5.69 12.41 -14.29
C LYS A 27 -4.67 11.77 -13.36
N VAL A 28 -4.38 10.48 -13.54
CA VAL A 28 -3.51 9.70 -12.65
C VAL A 28 -2.20 9.26 -13.31
N ASN A 29 -1.86 9.82 -14.47
CA ASN A 29 -0.66 9.44 -15.24
C ASN A 29 0.66 9.76 -14.54
N TYR A 30 0.63 10.57 -13.49
CA TYR A 30 1.78 10.93 -12.66
C TYR A 30 2.11 9.86 -11.60
N LEU A 31 1.22 8.88 -11.38
CA LEU A 31 1.47 7.80 -10.44
C LEU A 31 2.48 6.82 -11.03
N ASN A 32 3.63 6.69 -10.37
CA ASN A 32 4.66 5.75 -10.77
C ASN A 32 4.28 4.31 -10.40
N GLN A 33 4.72 3.37 -11.23
CA GLN A 33 4.65 1.95 -10.89
C GLN A 33 5.57 1.62 -9.71
N GLY A 34 5.30 0.47 -9.11
CA GLY A 34 6.13 -0.09 -8.04
C GLY A 34 5.65 -1.50 -7.68
N GLY A 35 6.33 -2.11 -6.73
CA GLY A 35 5.98 -3.41 -6.20
C GLY A 35 6.77 -3.66 -4.94
N MET A 36 6.15 -3.43 -3.78
CA MET A 36 6.81 -3.58 -2.49
C MET A 36 5.85 -4.11 -1.44
N LEU A 37 6.32 -5.05 -0.62
CA LEU A 37 5.65 -5.48 0.60
C LEU A 37 6.12 -4.61 1.75
N TRP A 38 5.21 -3.79 2.28
CA TRP A 38 5.44 -3.02 3.49
C TRP A 38 4.89 -3.79 4.67
N THR A 39 5.68 -3.92 5.73
CA THR A 39 5.24 -4.52 7.00
C THR A 39 5.49 -3.53 8.12
N PHE A 40 4.41 -3.23 8.85
CA PHE A 40 4.40 -2.30 9.97
C PHE A 40 4.20 -3.09 11.25
N LYS A 41 4.84 -2.62 12.32
CA LYS A 41 4.72 -3.20 13.66
C LYS A 41 4.20 -2.14 14.62
N LEU A 42 3.23 -2.50 15.46
CA LEU A 42 2.86 -1.67 16.60
C LEU A 42 3.94 -1.80 17.69
N PRO A 43 4.64 -0.72 18.09
CA PRO A 43 5.59 -0.79 19.19
C PRO A 43 4.91 -1.22 20.49
N LYS A 44 5.51 -2.17 21.21
CA LYS A 44 4.91 -2.76 22.42
C LYS A 44 4.51 -1.71 23.46
N GLN A 45 5.30 -0.65 23.59
CA GLN A 45 5.06 0.46 24.53
C GLN A 45 3.75 1.21 24.26
N MET A 46 3.27 1.18 23.01
CA MET A 46 2.05 1.87 22.57
C MET A 46 0.81 0.97 22.60
N ALA A 47 0.98 -0.31 22.97
CA ALA A 47 -0.10 -1.30 22.97
C ALA A 47 -0.78 -1.46 24.35
N ALA A 48 -0.36 -0.68 25.36
CA ALA A 48 -0.97 -0.70 26.68
C ALA A 48 -2.23 0.20 26.70
N ASN A 49 -3.34 -0.38 27.14
CA ASN A 49 -4.62 0.31 27.37
C ASN A 49 -4.69 0.89 28.79
#